data_AF-I3SI30-F1
#
_entry.id   AF-I3SI30-F1
#
_cell.length_a   1.000
_cell.length_b   1.000
_cell.length_c   1.000
_cell.angle_alpha   90.00
_cell.angle_beta   90.00
_cell.angle_gamma   90.00
#
_symmetry.space_group_name_H-M   'P 1'
#
loop_
_entity.id
_entity.type
_entity.pdbx_description
1 polymer ?
#
loop_
_entity_poly.entity_id
_entity_poly.type
_entity_poly.pdbx_seq_one_letter_code
_entity_poly.pdbx_strand_id
1 'polypeptide(L)'
;MEKPENHFNNDDNREKQASQLAALLKEMKEGLDNVKSKIQTLTAKVKNQDSTADGFSYLEAKNLLLLNYCQSLVYYLLRKAKGCSIEEHPVVRSIVEIRLFLEKIRPIDKKQQYQIQKLIKASESATSNTGEKEPAASKKSEDVSKYRPNPDMLVSKVEPTAEDDGDGDNVYRPPKFAPTSMDLEKSSKQKEMPAGETKKF
;
A
#
# COMPACT_ATOMS: atom_id res chain seq x y z
N MET A 1 52.95 42.91 -22.74
CA MET A 1 53.03 41.68 -23.55
C MET A 1 52.43 40.56 -22.71
N GLU A 2 51.10 40.46 -22.61
CA GLU A 2 50.41 39.45 -21.81
C GLU A 2 49.80 38.38 -22.72
N LYS A 3 49.96 37.12 -22.32
CA LYS A 3 49.74 35.90 -23.10
C LYS A 3 48.26 35.67 -23.48
N PRO A 4 47.96 35.22 -24.72
CA PRO A 4 46.60 34.90 -25.18
C PRO A 4 46.14 33.43 -24.94
N GLU A 5 46.82 32.65 -24.10
CA GLU A 5 46.64 31.17 -24.05
C GLU A 5 45.41 30.68 -23.25
N ASN A 6 44.71 31.52 -22.51
CA ASN A 6 43.59 31.10 -21.63
C ASN A 6 42.19 31.11 -22.27
N HIS A 7 42.03 31.64 -23.49
CA HIS A 7 40.71 31.76 -24.13
C HIS A 7 40.28 30.47 -24.87
N PHE A 8 41.23 29.76 -25.49
CA PHE A 8 40.95 28.56 -26.30
C PHE A 8 40.47 27.35 -25.47
N ASN A 9 41.11 27.09 -24.31
CA ASN A 9 40.74 25.95 -23.45
C ASN A 9 39.34 26.07 -22.82
N ASN A 10 38.82 27.30 -22.68
CA ASN A 10 37.48 27.53 -22.13
C ASN A 10 36.37 27.32 -23.17
N ASP A 11 36.65 27.57 -24.46
CA ASP A 11 35.68 27.31 -25.53
C ASP A 11 35.52 25.82 -25.81
N ASP A 12 36.61 25.05 -25.85
CA ASP A 12 36.54 23.58 -25.97
C ASP A 12 35.75 22.93 -24.83
N ASN A 13 35.87 23.48 -23.61
CA ASN A 13 35.13 23.00 -22.44
C ASN A 13 33.64 23.40 -22.53
N ARG A 14 33.33 24.61 -23.01
CA ARG A 14 31.94 25.06 -23.24
C ARG A 14 31.26 24.24 -24.32
N GLU A 15 31.92 23.93 -25.43
CA GLU A 15 31.36 23.09 -26.49
C GLU A 15 31.10 21.66 -26.01
N LYS A 16 32.03 21.08 -25.24
CA LYS A 16 31.83 19.76 -24.59
C LYS A 16 30.65 19.77 -23.63
N GLN A 17 30.52 20.80 -22.78
CA GLN A 17 29.40 20.93 -21.87
C GLN A 17 28.06 21.14 -22.59
N ALA A 18 28.05 21.92 -23.67
CA ALA A 18 26.85 22.14 -24.49
C ALA A 18 26.40 20.84 -25.18
N SER A 19 27.35 20.10 -25.76
CA SER A 19 27.12 18.76 -26.35
C SER A 19 26.57 17.77 -25.31
N GLN A 20 27.17 17.73 -24.12
CA GLN A 20 26.73 16.86 -23.04
C GLN A 20 25.33 17.22 -22.51
N LEU A 21 25.03 18.52 -22.39
CA LEU A 21 23.71 19.01 -22.01
C LEU A 21 22.66 18.68 -23.07
N ALA A 22 23.00 18.80 -24.35
CA ALA A 22 22.12 18.42 -25.45
C ALA A 22 21.80 16.92 -25.43
N ALA A 23 22.80 16.07 -25.16
CA ALA A 23 22.60 14.63 -24.99
C ALA A 23 21.65 14.32 -23.81
N LEU A 24 21.86 14.96 -22.64
CA LEU A 24 20.99 14.79 -21.47
C LEU A 24 19.55 15.27 -21.72
N LEU A 25 19.36 16.39 -22.41
CA LEU A 25 18.03 16.87 -22.78
C LEU A 25 17.31 15.92 -23.72
N LYS A 26 18.05 15.27 -24.65
CA LYS A 26 17.51 14.25 -25.54
C LYS A 26 17.02 13.03 -24.74
N GLU A 27 17.83 12.54 -23.80
CA GLU A 27 17.45 11.43 -22.91
C GLU A 27 16.20 11.78 -22.07
N MET A 28 16.14 13.00 -21.53
CA MET A 28 14.97 13.47 -20.77
C MET A 28 13.70 13.50 -21.63
N LYS A 29 13.83 13.92 -22.91
CA LYS A 29 12.70 13.91 -23.86
C LYS A 29 12.22 12.49 -24.14
N GLU A 30 13.13 11.57 -24.42
CA GLU A 30 12.81 10.16 -24.64
C GLU A 30 12.13 9.54 -23.40
N GLY A 31 12.60 9.87 -22.20
CA GLY A 31 11.97 9.48 -20.94
C GLY A 31 10.53 10.00 -20.80
N LEU A 32 10.28 11.26 -21.16
CA LEU A 32 8.94 11.85 -21.13
C LEU A 32 8.00 11.19 -22.15
N ASP A 33 8.49 10.90 -23.35
CA ASP A 33 7.69 10.22 -24.39
C ASP A 33 7.31 8.79 -23.95
N ASN A 34 8.21 8.09 -23.27
CA ASN A 34 7.94 6.78 -22.67
C ASN A 34 6.90 6.83 -21.55
N VAL A 35 6.93 7.85 -20.69
CA VAL A 35 5.92 8.03 -19.63
C VAL A 35 4.56 8.36 -20.25
N LYS A 36 4.54 9.23 -21.26
CA LYS A 36 3.33 9.63 -21.98
C LYS A 36 2.64 8.45 -22.64
N SER A 37 3.38 7.58 -23.33
CA SER A 37 2.81 6.40 -24.02
C SER A 37 2.21 5.38 -23.03
N LYS A 38 2.88 5.16 -21.89
CA LYS A 38 2.37 4.30 -20.80
C LYS A 38 1.08 4.85 -20.21
N ILE A 39 1.02 6.16 -19.92
CA ILE A 39 -0.18 6.82 -19.41
C ILE A 39 -1.32 6.69 -20.42
N GLN A 40 -1.08 6.94 -21.71
CA GLN A 40 -2.11 6.80 -22.75
C GLN A 40 -2.68 5.38 -22.82
N THR A 41 -1.82 4.36 -22.70
CA THR A 41 -2.24 2.96 -22.68
C THR A 41 -3.08 2.63 -21.44
N LEU A 42 -2.69 3.14 -20.27
CA LEU A 42 -3.46 2.98 -19.03
C LEU A 42 -4.81 3.70 -19.11
N THR A 43 -4.84 4.95 -19.59
CA THR A 43 -6.08 5.72 -19.77
C THR A 43 -7.04 5.02 -20.74
N ALA A 44 -6.54 4.41 -21.81
CA ALA A 44 -7.37 3.63 -22.74
C ALA A 44 -7.97 2.38 -22.07
N LYS A 45 -7.23 1.69 -21.20
CA LYS A 45 -7.73 0.54 -20.44
C LYS A 45 -8.77 0.94 -19.38
N VAL A 46 -8.55 2.08 -18.71
CA VAL A 46 -9.43 2.60 -17.66
C VAL A 46 -10.74 3.15 -18.25
N LYS A 47 -10.73 3.76 -19.44
CA LYS A 47 -11.96 4.23 -20.11
C LYS A 47 -12.96 3.12 -20.43
N ASN A 48 -12.51 1.88 -20.55
CA ASN A 48 -13.35 0.71 -20.83
C ASN A 48 -13.88 0.01 -19.56
N GLN A 49 -13.48 0.49 -18.38
CA GLN A 49 -13.87 -0.07 -17.09
C GLN A 49 -14.62 1.02 -16.31
N ASP A 50 -15.74 0.67 -15.67
CA ASP A 50 -16.57 1.66 -14.96
C ASP A 50 -15.71 2.50 -14.01
N SER A 51 -15.84 3.82 -14.16
CA SER A 51 -15.06 4.80 -13.42
C SER A 51 -15.14 4.47 -11.94
N THR A 52 -13.99 4.27 -11.30
CA THR A 52 -13.92 4.22 -9.84
C THR A 52 -14.41 5.60 -9.38
N ALA A 53 -15.68 5.73 -9.02
CA ALA A 53 -16.37 7.02 -8.89
C ALA A 53 -15.72 7.96 -7.85
N ASP A 54 -14.97 7.39 -6.91
CA ASP A 54 -14.15 8.09 -5.90
C ASP A 54 -12.64 7.75 -5.99
N GLY A 55 -12.21 7.19 -7.12
CA GLY A 55 -10.91 6.57 -7.32
C GLY A 55 -9.76 7.55 -7.42
N PHE A 56 -9.14 7.82 -6.27
CA PHE A 56 -7.78 8.34 -6.09
C PHE A 56 -7.54 9.82 -6.41
N SER A 57 -8.40 10.71 -5.91
CA SER A 57 -8.13 12.15 -5.80
C SER A 57 -6.71 12.46 -5.26
N TYR A 58 -6.21 11.67 -4.31
CA TYR A 58 -4.84 11.82 -3.80
C TYR A 58 -3.76 11.54 -4.86
N LEU A 59 -3.92 10.49 -5.67
CA LEU A 59 -2.93 10.12 -6.67
C LEU A 59 -2.87 11.16 -7.79
N GLU A 60 -4.02 11.72 -8.15
CA GLU A 60 -4.13 12.86 -9.06
C GLU A 60 -3.44 14.10 -8.49
N ALA A 61 -3.74 14.47 -7.24
CA ALA A 61 -3.11 15.59 -6.56
C ALA A 61 -1.58 15.42 -6.46
N LYS A 62 -1.11 14.21 -6.15
CA LYS A 62 0.32 13.87 -6.12
C LYS A 62 0.95 14.01 -7.50
N ASN A 63 0.27 13.57 -8.56
CA ASN A 63 0.77 13.71 -9.92
C ASN A 63 0.90 15.19 -10.30
N LEU A 64 -0.12 16.01 -10.02
CA LEU A 64 -0.06 17.46 -10.25
C LEU A 64 1.08 18.13 -9.47
N LEU A 65 1.29 17.72 -8.22
CA LEU A 65 2.40 18.21 -7.40
C LEU A 65 3.77 17.86 -8.00
N LEU A 66 3.94 16.62 -8.48
CA LEU A 66 5.17 16.16 -9.13
C LEU A 66 5.40 16.87 -10.48
N LEU A 67 4.33 17.14 -11.23
CA LEU A 67 4.40 17.90 -12.47
C LEU A 67 4.86 19.34 -12.23
N ASN A 68 4.30 20.00 -11.20
CA ASN A 68 4.73 21.34 -10.79
C ASN A 68 6.20 21.37 -10.35
N TYR A 69 6.70 20.30 -9.70
CA TYR A 69 8.11 20.15 -9.38
C TYR A 69 8.98 20.11 -10.64
N CYS A 70 8.65 19.23 -11.59
CA CYS A 70 9.36 19.11 -12.86
C CYS A 70 9.34 20.42 -13.65
N GLN A 71 8.20 21.10 -13.74
CA GLN A 71 8.08 22.39 -14.41
C GLN A 71 8.95 23.47 -13.75
N SER A 72 8.95 23.56 -12.42
CA SER A 72 9.78 24.50 -11.69
C SER A 72 11.27 24.22 -11.90
N LEU A 73 11.66 22.95 -11.97
CA LEU A 73 13.04 22.53 -12.22
C LEU A 73 13.48 22.87 -13.65
N VAL A 74 12.65 22.58 -14.66
CA VAL A 74 12.93 22.96 -16.05
C VAL A 74 13.05 24.48 -16.21
N TYR A 75 12.17 25.24 -15.57
CA TYR A 75 12.26 26.70 -15.57
C TYR A 75 13.55 27.19 -14.90
N TYR A 76 13.93 26.61 -13.76
CA TYR A 76 15.18 26.93 -13.07
C TYR A 76 16.41 26.67 -13.96
N LEU A 77 16.45 25.52 -14.64
CA LEU A 77 17.52 25.18 -15.57
C LEU A 77 17.56 26.13 -16.77
N LEU A 78 16.41 26.47 -17.35
CA LEU A 78 16.31 27.43 -18.45
C LEU A 78 16.81 28.82 -18.05
N ARG A 79 16.47 29.28 -16.84
CA ARG A 79 16.94 30.56 -16.29
C ARG A 79 18.45 30.55 -16.09
N LYS A 80 19.00 29.45 -15.57
CA LYS A 80 20.45 29.24 -15.48
C LYS A 80 21.15 29.28 -16.85
N ALA A 81 20.58 28.59 -17.84
CA ALA A 81 21.14 28.54 -19.18
C ALA A 81 21.16 29.92 -19.87
N LYS A 82 20.19 30.79 -19.55
CA LYS A 82 20.13 32.17 -20.05
C LYS A 82 21.06 33.15 -19.30
N GLY A 83 21.74 32.70 -18.24
CA GLY A 83 22.61 33.56 -17.42
C GLY A 83 21.86 34.58 -16.57
N CYS A 84 20.56 34.42 -16.36
CA CYS A 84 19.80 35.32 -15.49
C CYS A 84 20.07 35.01 -14.01
N SER A 85 20.10 36.06 -13.16
CA SER A 85 20.27 35.88 -11.72
C SER A 85 19.13 35.03 -11.10
N ILE A 86 19.49 34.29 -10.07
CA ILE A 86 18.68 33.26 -9.41
C ILE A 86 18.38 33.63 -7.96
N GLU A 87 19.24 34.45 -7.34
CA GLU A 87 19.25 34.69 -5.90
C GLU A 87 17.92 35.26 -5.37
N GLU A 88 17.22 36.06 -6.17
CA GLU A 88 15.93 36.65 -5.78
C GLU A 88 14.71 36.02 -6.47
N HIS A 89 14.90 34.97 -7.26
CA HIS A 89 13.79 34.41 -8.03
C HIS A 89 12.94 33.43 -7.19
N PRO A 90 11.61 33.57 -7.14
CA PRO A 90 10.73 32.72 -6.34
C PRO A 90 10.75 31.23 -6.74
N VAL A 91 11.34 30.88 -7.88
CA VAL A 91 11.47 29.49 -8.35
C VAL A 91 12.18 28.61 -7.33
N VAL A 92 13.25 29.10 -6.69
CA VAL A 92 14.02 28.29 -5.72
C VAL A 92 13.16 28.00 -4.49
N ARG A 93 12.44 29.02 -4.00
CA ARG A 93 11.48 28.87 -2.89
C ARG A 93 10.38 27.87 -3.25
N SER A 94 9.79 27.98 -4.44
CA SER A 94 8.75 27.06 -4.92
C SER A 94 9.26 25.60 -4.98
N ILE A 95 10.48 25.36 -5.48
CA ILE A 95 11.08 24.03 -5.53
C ILE A 95 11.24 23.43 -4.11
N VAL A 96 11.73 24.23 -3.16
CA VAL A 96 11.91 23.79 -1.76
C VAL A 96 10.58 23.51 -1.10
N GLU A 97 9.58 24.36 -1.34
CA GLU A 97 8.22 24.20 -0.80
C GLU A 97 7.56 22.93 -1.34
N ILE A 98 7.64 22.68 -2.65
CA ILE A 98 7.14 21.43 -3.25
C ILE A 98 7.86 20.21 -2.67
N ARG A 99 9.19 20.29 -2.45
CA ARG A 99 9.93 19.21 -1.77
C ARG A 99 9.43 18.97 -0.36
N LEU A 100 9.14 20.03 0.40
CA LEU A 100 8.60 19.90 1.75
C LEU A 100 7.23 19.21 1.73
N PHE A 101 6.37 19.53 0.76
CA PHE A 101 5.09 18.84 0.59
C PHE A 101 5.29 17.36 0.27
N LEU A 102 6.23 17.01 -0.61
CA LEU A 102 6.56 15.61 -0.92
C LEU A 102 7.03 14.84 0.33
N GLU A 103 7.81 15.46 1.22
CA GLU A 103 8.19 14.87 2.51
C GLU A 103 6.97 14.64 3.42
N LYS A 104 6.09 15.63 3.53
CA LYS A 104 4.91 15.58 4.40
C LYS A 104 3.90 14.52 3.99
N ILE A 105 3.78 14.23 2.69
CA ILE A 105 2.81 13.23 2.19
C ILE A 105 3.34 11.78 2.23
N ARG A 106 4.62 11.55 2.56
CA ARG A 106 5.22 10.19 2.64
C ARG A 106 4.42 9.17 3.48
N PRO A 107 3.80 9.52 4.62
CA PRO A 107 2.99 8.56 5.38
C PRO A 107 1.72 8.15 4.62
N ILE A 108 1.11 9.09 3.88
CA ILE A 108 -0.08 8.85 3.07
C ILE A 108 0.30 7.95 1.88
N ASP A 109 1.45 8.20 1.25
CA ASP A 109 2.00 7.36 0.20
C ASP A 109 2.13 5.89 0.61
N LYS A 110 2.63 5.62 1.83
CA LYS A 110 2.73 4.25 2.34
C LYS A 110 1.36 3.57 2.46
N LYS A 111 0.36 4.29 2.96
CA LYS A 111 -1.02 3.77 3.08
C LYS A 111 -1.62 3.49 1.70
N GLN A 112 -1.44 4.41 0.74
CA GLN A 112 -1.95 4.28 -0.62
C GLN A 112 -1.26 3.12 -1.36
N GLN A 113 0.05 2.97 -1.22
CA GLN A 113 0.80 1.85 -1.78
C GLN A 113 0.27 0.50 -1.25
N TYR A 114 0.00 0.40 0.05
CA TYR A 114 -0.59 -0.80 0.64
C TYR A 114 -1.97 -1.10 0.05
N GLN A 115 -2.84 -0.09 -0.10
CA GLN A 115 -4.17 -0.26 -0.69
C GLN A 115 -4.07 -0.73 -2.16
N ILE A 116 -3.19 -0.13 -2.95
CA ILE A 116 -2.94 -0.54 -4.34
C ILE A 116 -2.45 -2.00 -4.39
N GLN A 117 -1.48 -2.37 -3.56
CA GLN A 117 -0.96 -3.75 -3.51
C GLN A 117 -2.04 -4.75 -3.09
N LYS A 118 -2.92 -4.37 -2.15
CA LYS A 118 -4.04 -5.21 -1.72
C LYS A 118 -5.03 -5.46 -2.87
N LEU A 119 -5.36 -4.42 -3.63
CA LEU A 119 -6.25 -4.53 -4.79
C LEU A 119 -5.64 -5.36 -5.92
N ILE A 120 -4.35 -5.17 -6.21
CA ILE A 120 -3.63 -5.98 -7.21
C ILE A 120 -3.68 -7.47 -6.84
N LYS A 121 -3.33 -7.82 -5.58
CA LYS A 121 -3.39 -9.20 -5.09
C LYS A 121 -4.79 -9.81 -5.16
N ALA A 122 -5.82 -9.02 -4.81
CA ALA A 122 -7.21 -9.46 -4.92
C ALA A 122 -7.60 -9.74 -6.38
N SER A 123 -7.21 -8.88 -7.32
CA SER A 123 -7.42 -9.08 -8.76
C SER A 123 -6.73 -10.34 -9.27
N GLU A 124 -5.45 -10.54 -8.92
CA GLU A 124 -4.68 -11.72 -9.33
C GLU A 124 -5.32 -13.02 -8.85
N SER A 125 -5.78 -13.06 -7.59
CA SER A 125 -6.49 -14.20 -7.01
C SER A 125 -7.86 -14.49 -7.63
N ALA A 126 -8.55 -13.46 -8.16
CA ALA A 126 -9.82 -13.63 -8.87
C ALA A 126 -9.60 -14.22 -10.27
N THR A 127 -8.52 -13.81 -10.96
CA THR A 127 -8.15 -14.38 -12.27
C THR A 127 -7.65 -15.82 -12.18
N SER A 128 -7.01 -16.26 -11.09
CA SER A 128 -6.59 -17.65 -10.90
C SER A 128 -7.74 -18.62 -10.61
N ASN A 129 -8.91 -18.12 -10.19
CA ASN A 129 -10.09 -18.94 -9.86
C ASN A 129 -11.15 -18.99 -10.99
N THR A 130 -10.87 -18.45 -12.17
CA THR A 130 -11.82 -18.45 -13.31
C THR A 130 -11.51 -19.57 -14.32
N GLY A 131 -11.01 -20.70 -13.81
CA GLY A 131 -10.56 -21.83 -14.63
C GLY A 131 -11.11 -23.18 -14.20
N GLU A 132 -12.23 -23.26 -13.48
CA GLU A 132 -12.91 -24.53 -13.20
C GLU A 132 -14.41 -24.28 -13.01
N LYS A 133 -15.19 -24.63 -14.04
CA LYS A 133 -16.63 -24.91 -13.90
C LYS A 133 -16.78 -26.40 -13.60
N GLU A 134 -17.57 -26.66 -12.56
CA GLU A 134 -18.18 -27.92 -12.07
C GLU A 134 -17.51 -28.65 -10.89
N PRO A 135 -18.30 -29.31 -10.01
CA PRO A 135 -19.54 -28.88 -9.38
C PRO A 135 -19.42 -28.89 -7.84
N ALA A 136 -20.52 -28.57 -7.16
CA ALA A 136 -20.65 -28.42 -5.71
C ALA A 136 -19.92 -29.49 -4.85
N ALA A 137 -18.97 -29.06 -4.02
CA ALA A 137 -18.67 -29.65 -2.70
C ALA A 137 -17.76 -28.74 -1.86
N SER A 138 -18.38 -28.04 -0.91
CA SER A 138 -17.87 -27.78 0.46
C SER A 138 -16.38 -27.45 0.64
N LYS A 139 -16.05 -26.15 0.66
CA LYS A 139 -15.05 -25.61 1.60
C LYS A 139 -15.68 -24.42 2.31
N LYS A 140 -15.96 -24.62 3.60
CA LYS A 140 -16.49 -23.62 4.55
C LYS A 140 -15.57 -22.39 4.54
N SER A 141 -15.98 -21.33 3.85
CA SER A 141 -15.63 -19.99 4.31
C SER A 141 -16.38 -19.79 5.62
N GLU A 142 -15.65 -19.68 6.73
CA GLU A 142 -16.23 -19.13 7.95
C GLU A 142 -16.58 -17.68 7.65
N ASP A 143 -17.83 -17.49 7.25
CA ASP A 143 -18.46 -16.21 7.02
C ASP A 143 -18.37 -15.38 8.31
N VAL A 144 -17.44 -14.43 8.32
CA VAL A 144 -17.21 -13.48 9.43
C VAL A 144 -18.49 -12.69 9.76
N SER A 145 -19.47 -12.67 8.85
CA SER A 145 -20.80 -12.07 9.06
C SER A 145 -21.68 -12.87 10.03
N LYS A 146 -21.35 -14.14 10.32
CA LYS A 146 -22.04 -14.97 11.32
C LYS A 146 -21.63 -14.64 12.76
N TYR A 147 -20.53 -13.90 12.94
CA TYR A 147 -20.06 -13.40 14.23
C TYR A 147 -20.56 -11.98 14.52
N ARG A 148 -21.74 -11.60 14.00
CA ARG A 148 -22.43 -10.40 14.51
C ARG A 148 -23.00 -10.73 15.89
N PRO A 149 -22.74 -9.91 16.92
CA PRO A 149 -23.39 -10.08 18.21
C PRO A 149 -24.91 -10.11 18.00
N ASN A 150 -25.57 -11.19 18.44
CA ASN A 150 -27.02 -11.31 18.35
C ASN A 150 -27.64 -10.47 19.47
N PRO A 151 -28.26 -9.30 19.18
CA PRO A 151 -28.79 -8.43 20.22
C PRO A 151 -29.98 -9.03 20.97
N ASP A 152 -30.64 -10.06 20.41
CA ASP A 152 -31.73 -10.78 21.09
C ASP A 152 -31.26 -11.62 22.28
N MET A 153 -29.96 -11.93 22.39
CA MET A 153 -29.40 -12.60 23.57
C MET A 153 -29.05 -11.64 24.71
N LEU A 154 -29.03 -10.33 24.45
CA LEU A 154 -28.81 -9.30 25.49
C LEU A 154 -30.11 -8.92 26.20
N VAL A 155 -31.27 -9.29 25.63
CA VAL A 155 -32.55 -9.12 26.30
C VAL A 155 -32.73 -10.33 27.22
N SER A 156 -32.37 -10.16 28.49
CA SER A 156 -32.71 -11.13 29.53
C SER A 156 -34.20 -11.42 29.42
N LYS A 157 -34.55 -12.68 29.11
CA LYS A 157 -35.93 -13.16 29.14
C LYS A 157 -36.40 -13.16 30.59
N VAL A 158 -36.81 -11.98 31.07
CA VAL A 158 -37.58 -11.82 32.30
C VAL A 158 -39.00 -12.20 31.93
N GLU A 159 -39.27 -13.51 31.92
CA GLU A 159 -40.62 -13.98 32.20
C GLU A 159 -40.76 -14.10 33.73
N PRO A 160 -41.81 -13.52 34.34
CA PRO A 160 -42.01 -13.58 35.77
C PRO A 160 -42.62 -14.93 36.12
N THR A 161 -41.82 -15.84 36.64
CA THR A 161 -42.33 -16.97 37.43
C THR A 161 -42.18 -16.61 38.90
N ALA A 162 -43.28 -16.12 39.47
CA ALA A 162 -43.79 -16.36 40.83
C ALA A 162 -43.07 -17.50 41.60
N GLU A 163 -42.69 -17.43 42.88
CA GLU A 163 -42.90 -16.49 44.00
C GLU A 163 -41.73 -16.61 45.02
N ASP A 164 -41.75 -15.72 46.01
CA ASP A 164 -41.32 -15.91 47.41
C ASP A 164 -40.06 -15.18 47.91
N ASP A 165 -40.34 -14.03 48.53
CA ASP A 165 -39.83 -13.45 49.78
C ASP A 165 -38.34 -13.14 50.04
N GLY A 166 -38.11 -11.85 50.36
CA GLY A 166 -37.22 -11.47 51.46
C GLY A 166 -35.99 -10.64 51.12
N ASP A 167 -36.17 -9.32 51.23
CA ASP A 167 -35.23 -8.34 51.81
C ASP A 167 -33.82 -8.13 51.20
N GLY A 168 -33.42 -6.86 51.15
CA GLY A 168 -32.35 -6.38 50.28
C GLY A 168 -30.93 -6.75 50.71
N ASP A 169 -30.14 -7.24 49.75
CA ASP A 169 -28.78 -6.75 49.48
C ASP A 169 -28.38 -7.19 48.07
N ASN A 170 -28.15 -6.24 47.16
CA ASN A 170 -27.82 -6.51 45.76
C ASN A 170 -26.33 -6.85 45.61
N VAL A 171 -25.90 -7.97 46.21
CA VAL A 171 -24.56 -8.52 46.03
C VAL A 171 -24.57 -9.51 44.88
N TYR A 172 -23.96 -9.11 43.76
CA TYR A 172 -23.78 -9.95 42.59
C TYR A 172 -23.00 -11.23 42.95
N ARG A 173 -23.61 -12.40 42.72
CA ARG A 173 -22.95 -13.70 42.82
C ARG A 173 -22.63 -14.21 41.42
N PRO A 174 -21.35 -14.30 41.03
CA PRO A 174 -20.95 -14.83 39.73
C PRO A 174 -21.45 -16.27 39.54
N PRO A 175 -21.94 -16.62 38.33
CA PRO A 175 -22.37 -17.98 38.01
C PRO A 175 -21.22 -18.98 38.19
N LYS A 176 -21.47 -20.05 38.95
CA LYS A 176 -20.49 -21.12 39.15
C LYS A 176 -20.53 -22.05 37.94
N PHE A 177 -19.53 -21.96 37.07
CA PHE A 177 -19.33 -22.94 35.99
C PHE A 177 -18.62 -24.17 36.56
N ALA A 178 -19.21 -25.35 36.39
CA ALA A 178 -18.50 -26.60 36.60
C ALA A 178 -17.40 -26.74 35.53
N PRO A 179 -16.20 -27.22 35.87
CA PRO A 179 -15.13 -27.37 34.91
C PRO A 179 -15.53 -28.35 33.83
N THR A 180 -15.61 -27.87 32.59
CA THR A 180 -15.83 -28.68 31.40
C THR A 180 -14.52 -29.36 31.03
N SER A 181 -14.48 -30.69 31.02
CA SER A 181 -13.33 -31.42 30.51
C SER A 181 -13.23 -31.21 29.00
N MET A 182 -12.12 -30.63 28.56
CA MET A 182 -11.75 -30.58 27.15
C MET A 182 -11.22 -31.96 26.76
N ASP A 183 -11.92 -32.69 25.90
CA ASP A 183 -11.37 -33.88 25.25
C ASP A 183 -10.24 -33.43 24.31
N LEU A 184 -9.01 -33.44 24.82
CA LEU A 184 -7.82 -33.39 23.99
C LEU A 184 -7.82 -34.68 23.15
N GLU A 185 -7.96 -34.51 21.83
CA GLU A 185 -7.82 -35.59 20.85
C GLU A 185 -6.64 -36.50 21.22
N LYS A 186 -6.93 -37.79 21.35
CA LYS A 186 -5.96 -38.84 21.64
C LYS A 186 -4.87 -38.83 20.57
N SER A 187 -3.71 -38.25 20.88
CA SER A 187 -2.48 -38.53 20.15
C SER A 187 -2.17 -40.02 20.30
N SER A 188 -2.12 -40.69 19.16
CA SER A 188 -1.92 -42.12 18.94
C SER A 188 -0.82 -42.72 19.82
N LYS A 189 -1.20 -43.76 20.58
CA LYS A 189 -0.30 -44.64 21.35
C LYS A 189 0.83 -45.19 20.47
N GLN A 190 2.06 -44.86 20.84
CA GLN A 190 3.12 -45.79 21.26
C GLN A 190 2.94 -47.25 20.80
N LYS A 191 3.77 -47.68 19.84
CA LYS A 191 4.01 -49.10 19.54
C LYS A 191 5.36 -49.46 20.18
N GLU A 192 5.27 -50.11 21.33
CA GLU A 192 6.40 -50.68 22.08
C GLU A 192 7.08 -51.80 21.27
N MET A 193 8.42 -51.88 21.37
CA MET A 193 9.24 -52.97 20.85
C MET A 193 9.30 -54.10 21.90
N PRO A 194 9.27 -55.39 21.51
CA PRO A 194 9.34 -56.49 22.47
C PRO A 194 10.79 -56.70 22.96
N ALA A 195 10.92 -56.86 24.29
CA ALA A 195 12.15 -57.20 24.99
C ALA A 195 12.50 -58.69 24.81
N GLY A 196 13.79 -58.98 24.62
CA GLY A 196 14.33 -60.31 24.36
C GLY A 196 14.24 -61.27 25.54
N GLU A 197 13.85 -62.51 25.24
CA GLU A 197 13.89 -63.65 26.14
C GLU A 197 15.33 -64.13 26.39
N THR A 198 15.72 -64.14 27.66
CA THR A 198 16.87 -64.88 28.19
C THR A 198 16.53 -66.37 28.27
N LYS A 199 17.13 -67.19 27.40
CA LYS A 199 17.25 -68.64 27.64
C LYS A 199 18.44 -68.93 28.55
N LYS A 200 18.14 -69.44 29.75
CA LYS A 200 19.06 -70.26 30.55
C LYS A 200 18.46 -71.67 30.62
N PHE A 201 19.31 -72.65 30.29
CA PHE A 201 19.16 -74.11 30.32
C PHE A 201 18.22 -74.73 29.28
#